data_AF-A0A0N1F505-F1
#
_entry.id   AF-A0A0N1F505-F1
#
_cell.length_a   1.000
_cell.length_b   1.000
_cell.length_c   1.000
_cell.angle_alpha   90.00
_cell.angle_beta   90.00
_cell.angle_gamma   90.00
#
_symmetry.space_group_name_H-M   'P 1'
#
loop_
_entity.id
_entity.type
_entity.pdbx_description
1 polymer ?
#
loop_
_entity_poly.entity_id
_entity_poly.type
_entity_poly.pdbx_seq_one_letter_code
_entity_poly.pdbx_strand_id
1 'polypeptide(L)'
;MKPRRVVAFAAAEGQVETAVSASAKPLIGVSGVIGTAGAGERIDVYLGDVQPVEAGAAFAQGARLTVDAEGRVVAAAPAATATVHTIGLALGPATALGEIVPVRILQAALSNAANA
;
A
#
# COMPACT_ATOMS: atom_id res chain seq x y z
N MET A 1 5.36 7.70 -11.89
CA MET A 1 4.74 6.78 -10.90
C MET A 1 3.26 6.64 -11.26
N LYS A 2 2.68 5.43 -11.17
CA LYS A 2 1.26 5.22 -11.49
C LYS A 2 0.34 5.79 -10.39
N PRO A 3 -0.87 6.25 -10.73
CA PRO A 3 -1.84 6.71 -9.74
C PRO A 3 -2.34 5.57 -8.85
N ARG A 4 -2.88 5.91 -7.67
CA ARG A 4 -3.50 4.96 -6.73
C ARG A 4 -2.57 3.81 -6.32
N ARG A 5 -1.29 4.12 -6.15
CA ARG A 5 -0.24 3.19 -5.72
C ARG A 5 0.19 3.49 -4.30
N VAL A 6 0.48 2.44 -3.55
CA VAL A 6 1.11 2.56 -2.24
C VAL A 6 2.53 3.09 -2.43
N VAL A 7 2.91 4.04 -1.57
CA VAL A 7 4.22 4.68 -1.61
C VAL A 7 5.01 4.43 -0.33
N ALA A 8 6.33 4.54 -0.44
CA ALA A 8 7.29 4.52 0.67
C ALA A 8 8.28 5.68 0.51
N PHE A 9 9.06 5.97 1.56
CA PHE A 9 10.13 6.96 1.46
C PHE A 9 11.25 6.48 0.52
N ALA A 10 11.66 7.37 -0.38
CA ALA A 10 12.87 7.17 -1.16
C ALA A 10 14.11 7.49 -0.30
N ALA A 11 15.31 7.32 -0.87
CA ALA A 11 16.56 7.52 -0.14
C ALA A 11 16.84 9.01 0.20
N ALA A 12 16.37 9.93 -0.63
CA ALA A 12 16.58 11.36 -0.43
C ALA A 12 15.39 12.01 0.31
N GLU A 13 15.71 13.05 1.09
CA GLU A 13 14.71 13.79 1.84
C GLU A 13 13.63 14.39 0.93
N GLY A 14 12.38 14.30 1.36
CA GLY A 14 11.23 14.82 0.62
C GLY A 14 10.87 14.03 -0.64
N GLN A 15 11.53 12.89 -0.90
CA GLN A 15 11.23 12.03 -2.04
C GLN A 15 10.47 10.77 -1.63
N VAL A 16 9.61 10.32 -2.54
CA VAL A 16 8.81 9.11 -2.39
C VAL A 16 9.05 8.18 -3.58
N GLU A 17 8.91 6.90 -3.35
CA GLU A 17 9.00 5.86 -4.37
C GLU A 17 7.81 4.90 -4.25
N THR A 18 7.56 4.12 -5.30
CA THR A 18 6.51 3.10 -5.25
C THR A 18 6.94 2.04 -4.27
N ALA A 19 6.07 1.67 -3.34
CA ALA A 19 6.36 0.56 -2.46
C ALA A 19 6.27 -0.74 -3.28
N VAL A 20 7.36 -1.51 -3.30
CA VAL A 20 7.45 -2.77 -4.09
C VAL A 20 7.65 -4.01 -3.21
N SER A 21 7.67 -3.83 -1.90
CA SER A 21 7.88 -4.90 -0.93
C SER A 21 7.14 -4.60 0.36
N ALA A 22 6.49 -5.63 0.90
CA ALA A 22 5.74 -5.57 2.15
C ALA A 22 6.61 -5.34 3.40
N SER A 23 7.92 -5.59 3.35
CA SER A 23 8.80 -5.56 4.54
C SER A 23 10.07 -4.74 4.36
N ALA A 24 10.39 -4.27 3.14
CA ALA A 24 11.63 -3.54 2.90
C ALA A 24 11.62 -2.13 3.51
N LYS A 25 10.47 -1.44 3.45
CA LYS A 25 10.31 -0.06 3.91
C LYS A 25 8.91 0.14 4.52
N PRO A 26 8.78 1.03 5.52
CA PRO A 26 7.47 1.45 6.00
C PRO A 26 6.62 2.05 4.88
N LEU A 27 5.35 1.65 4.83
CA LEU A 27 4.37 2.22 3.90
C LEU A 27 3.89 3.56 4.45
N ILE A 28 3.79 4.58 3.62
CA ILE A 28 3.49 5.95 4.07
C ILE A 28 2.14 6.48 3.58
N GLY A 29 1.64 6.01 2.45
CA GLY A 29 0.45 6.61 1.85
C GLY A 29 0.15 6.07 0.47
N VAL A 30 -0.73 6.77 -0.23
CA VAL A 30 -1.19 6.41 -1.57
C VAL A 30 -0.96 7.58 -2.52
N SER A 31 -0.45 7.31 -3.73
CA SER A 31 -0.31 8.32 -4.77
C SER A 31 -1.66 8.85 -5.26
N GLY A 32 -1.69 10.13 -5.60
CA GLY A 32 -2.87 10.82 -6.11
C GLY A 32 -3.46 10.21 -7.40
N VAL A 33 -4.58 10.78 -7.85
CA VAL A 33 -5.37 10.26 -8.99
C VAL A 33 -4.65 10.40 -10.34
N ILE A 34 -3.71 11.35 -10.46
CA ILE A 34 -3.01 11.67 -11.72
C ILE A 34 -1.68 10.91 -11.85
N GLY A 35 -1.01 10.59 -10.73
CA GLY A 35 0.34 10.00 -10.74
C GLY A 35 1.40 11.02 -11.19
N THR A 36 2.52 10.54 -11.74
CA THR A 36 3.56 11.37 -12.38
C THR A 36 3.95 10.83 -13.75
N ALA A 37 4.30 11.71 -14.67
CA ALA A 37 4.76 11.38 -16.01
C ALA A 37 6.21 10.85 -15.99
N GLY A 38 7.03 11.32 -15.04
CA GLY A 38 8.44 10.98 -14.93
C GLY A 38 8.93 10.78 -13.49
N ALA A 39 10.18 10.32 -13.38
CA ALA A 39 10.92 10.31 -12.12
C ALA A 39 11.42 11.73 -11.79
N GLY A 40 11.48 12.07 -10.50
CA GLY A 40 11.89 13.41 -10.05
C GLY A 40 10.79 14.48 -10.13
N GLU A 41 9.62 14.14 -10.66
CA GLU A 41 8.45 15.02 -10.66
C GLU A 41 7.77 15.08 -9.29
N ARG A 42 7.05 16.18 -9.06
CA ARG A 42 6.22 16.37 -7.88
C ARG A 42 5.00 15.46 -7.95
N ILE A 43 4.66 14.83 -6.82
CA ILE A 43 3.48 14.00 -6.68
C ILE A 43 2.75 14.31 -5.38
N ASP A 44 1.43 14.24 -5.43
CA ASP A 44 0.60 14.27 -4.24
C ASP A 44 0.48 12.87 -3.63
N VAL A 45 0.64 12.81 -2.31
CA VAL A 45 0.48 11.59 -1.52
C VAL A 45 -0.59 11.82 -0.47
N TYR A 46 -1.62 10.99 -0.50
CA TYR A 46 -2.60 10.94 0.56
C TYR A 46 -2.05 10.12 1.72
N LEU A 47 -1.92 10.74 2.89
CA LEU A 47 -1.37 10.13 4.11
C LEU A 47 -2.46 9.59 5.05
N GLY A 48 -3.74 9.83 4.75
CA GLY A 48 -4.85 9.52 5.65
C GLY A 48 -6.20 9.43 4.95
N ASP A 49 -7.24 9.28 5.76
CA ASP A 49 -8.64 9.12 5.36
C ASP A 49 -8.91 7.88 4.49
N VAL A 50 -10.02 7.90 3.77
CA VAL A 50 -10.43 6.85 2.85
C VAL A 50 -9.99 7.23 1.45
N GLN A 51 -9.15 6.39 0.84
CA GLN A 51 -8.63 6.64 -0.50
C GLN A 51 -8.88 5.45 -1.43
N PRO A 52 -9.16 5.70 -2.72
CA PRO A 52 -9.27 4.66 -3.72
C PRO A 52 -7.87 4.13 -4.08
N VAL A 53 -7.66 2.84 -3.95
CA VAL A 53 -6.41 2.14 -4.30
C VAL A 53 -6.67 1.04 -5.30
N GLU A 54 -5.66 0.71 -6.11
CA GLU A 54 -5.74 -0.42 -7.05
C GLU A 54 -5.41 -1.74 -6.34
N ALA A 55 -6.28 -2.74 -6.50
CA ALA A 55 -6.09 -4.10 -5.99
C ALA A 55 -5.06 -4.88 -6.82
N GLY A 56 -4.12 -5.53 -6.14
CA GLY A 56 -3.13 -6.46 -6.69
C GLY A 56 -3.64 -7.91 -6.79
N ALA A 57 -4.66 -8.24 -5.99
CA ALA A 57 -5.28 -9.56 -5.93
C ALA A 57 -6.69 -9.47 -5.32
N ALA A 58 -7.43 -10.57 -5.32
CA ALA A 58 -8.69 -10.67 -4.60
C ALA A 58 -8.47 -10.62 -3.07
N PHE A 59 -9.34 -9.90 -2.36
CA PHE A 59 -9.33 -9.83 -0.90
C PHE A 59 -10.72 -9.46 -0.35
N ALA A 60 -10.95 -9.82 0.92
CA ALA A 60 -12.21 -9.54 1.59
C ALA A 60 -12.26 -8.12 2.20
N GLN A 61 -13.47 -7.61 2.40
CA GLN A 61 -13.70 -6.43 3.23
C GLN A 61 -13.16 -6.66 4.65
N GLY A 62 -12.55 -5.64 5.25
CA GLY A 62 -11.91 -5.73 6.56
C GLY A 62 -10.53 -6.40 6.56
N ALA A 63 -10.02 -6.83 5.41
CA ALA A 63 -8.64 -7.31 5.32
C ALA A 63 -7.64 -6.18 5.64
N ARG A 64 -6.59 -6.50 6.39
CA ARG A 64 -5.39 -5.65 6.49
C ARG A 64 -4.63 -5.78 5.19
N LEU A 65 -4.23 -4.64 4.62
CA LEU A 65 -3.62 -4.61 3.29
C LEU A 65 -2.14 -4.25 3.36
N THR A 66 -1.35 -4.93 2.55
CA THR A 66 0.06 -4.61 2.24
C THR A 66 0.20 -4.39 0.73
N VAL A 67 1.42 -4.43 0.21
CA VAL A 67 1.75 -4.08 -1.18
C VAL A 67 2.33 -5.25 -1.97
N ASP A 68 2.07 -5.29 -3.28
CA ASP A 68 2.76 -6.16 -4.24
C ASP A 68 4.00 -5.49 -4.88
N ALA A 69 4.60 -6.13 -5.89
CA ALA A 69 5.77 -5.62 -6.59
C ALA A 69 5.50 -4.36 -7.43
N GLU A 70 4.23 -4.06 -7.72
CA GLU A 70 3.80 -2.95 -8.57
C GLU A 70 3.19 -1.78 -7.78
N GLY A 71 3.17 -1.85 -6.45
CA GLY A 71 2.56 -0.82 -5.60
C GLY A 71 1.06 -0.95 -5.41
N ARG A 72 0.45 -2.07 -5.78
CA ARG A 72 -0.99 -2.33 -5.61
C ARG A 72 -1.26 -3.00 -4.26
N VAL A 73 -2.49 -2.89 -3.77
CA VAL A 73 -2.84 -3.45 -2.46
C VAL A 73 -3.18 -4.93 -2.54
N VAL A 74 -2.64 -5.71 -1.62
CA VAL A 74 -2.93 -7.15 -1.46
C VAL A 74 -3.18 -7.46 0.02
N ALA A 75 -3.90 -8.55 0.31
CA ALA A 75 -4.12 -8.98 1.69
C ALA A 75 -2.77 -9.27 2.39
N ALA A 76 -2.58 -8.72 3.58
CA ALA A 76 -1.39 -8.92 4.37
C ALA A 76 -1.39 -10.35 4.96
N ALA A 77 -0.43 -11.15 4.52
CA ALA A 77 -0.21 -12.52 5.00
C ALA A 77 1.27 -12.69 5.39
N PRO A 78 1.70 -12.22 6.59
CA PRO A 78 3.06 -12.41 7.04
C PRO A 78 3.37 -13.91 7.21
N ALA A 79 4.53 -14.35 6.72
CA ALA A 79 5.05 -15.68 7.01
C ALA A 79 5.34 -15.85 8.51
N ALA A 80 5.53 -17.10 8.95
CA ALA A 80 6.04 -17.37 10.29
C ALA A 80 7.33 -16.57 10.53
N THR A 81 7.45 -15.96 11.72
CA THR A 81 8.56 -15.08 12.15
C THR A 81 8.81 -13.83 11.29
N ALA A 82 7.95 -13.53 10.31
CA ALA A 82 8.03 -12.31 9.52
C ALA A 82 7.08 -11.24 10.04
N THR A 83 7.49 -9.98 9.89
CA THR A 83 6.65 -8.80 10.08
C THR A 83 6.52 -8.08 8.75
N VAL A 84 5.29 -7.72 8.39
CA VAL A 84 5.00 -6.93 7.18
C VAL A 84 4.41 -5.58 7.57
N HIS A 85 4.72 -4.56 6.79
CA HIS A 85 4.07 -3.27 6.88
C HIS A 85 2.71 -3.31 6.18
N THR A 86 1.74 -2.63 6.77
CA THR A 86 0.37 -2.54 6.29
C THR A 86 0.00 -1.08 6.06
N ILE A 87 -0.73 -0.81 4.98
CA ILE A 87 -1.16 0.55 4.61
C ILE A 87 -2.51 0.90 5.24
N GLY A 88 -3.35 -0.10 5.52
CA GLY A 88 -4.67 0.14 6.06
C GLY A 88 -5.63 -1.03 5.98
N LEU A 89 -6.92 -0.69 6.09
CA LEU A 89 -8.05 -1.61 6.14
C LEU A 89 -8.92 -1.49 4.88
N ALA A 90 -9.25 -2.62 4.26
CA ALA A 90 -10.19 -2.69 3.15
C ALA A 90 -11.62 -2.30 3.59
N LEU A 91 -12.21 -1.27 3.00
CA LEU A 91 -13.62 -0.92 3.23
C LEU A 91 -14.58 -1.59 2.24
N GLY A 92 -14.04 -2.17 1.16
CA GLY A 92 -14.77 -3.03 0.23
C GLY A 92 -13.94 -4.25 -0.17
N PRO A 93 -14.56 -5.29 -0.73
CA PRO A 93 -13.84 -6.43 -1.29
C PRO A 93 -13.23 -6.08 -2.66
N ALA A 94 -12.21 -6.83 -3.05
CA ALA A 94 -11.75 -6.93 -4.44
C ALA A 94 -11.97 -8.36 -4.93
N THR A 95 -12.50 -8.51 -6.15
CA THR A 95 -12.65 -9.84 -6.78
C THR A 95 -11.54 -10.17 -7.76
N ALA A 96 -10.87 -9.15 -8.30
CA ALA A 96 -9.82 -9.30 -9.30
C ALA A 96 -8.73 -8.22 -9.18
N LEU A 97 -7.63 -8.47 -9.90
CA LEU A 97 -6.56 -7.51 -10.11
C LEU A 97 -7.06 -6.27 -10.86
N GLY A 98 -6.61 -5.09 -10.45
CA GLY A 98 -6.90 -3.81 -11.13
C GLY A 98 -8.17 -3.11 -10.66
N GLU A 99 -8.96 -3.74 -9.79
CA GLU A 99 -10.15 -3.13 -9.20
C GLU A 99 -9.77 -1.96 -8.29
N ILE A 100 -10.57 -0.90 -8.33
CA ILE A 100 -10.38 0.27 -7.45
C ILE A 100 -11.24 0.10 -6.21
N VAL A 101 -10.59 0.01 -5.06
CA VAL A 101 -11.25 -0.29 -3.77
C VAL A 101 -11.02 0.85 -2.79
N PRO A 102 -12.04 1.26 -2.00
CA PRO A 102 -11.86 2.20 -0.92
C PRO A 102 -11.10 1.56 0.24
N VAL A 103 -10.02 2.20 0.67
CA VAL A 103 -9.18 1.76 1.80
C VAL A 103 -9.03 2.88 2.81
N ARG A 104 -9.26 2.58 4.09
CA ARG A 104 -8.94 3.50 5.17
C ARG A 104 -7.45 3.41 5.45
N ILE A 105 -6.72 4.49 5.20
CA ILE A 105 -5.27 4.54 5.46
C ILE A 105 -5.04 4.53 6.97
N LEU A 106 -4.33 3.51 7.43
CA LEU A 106 -3.94 3.25 8.81
C LEU A 106 -2.61 2.50 8.77
N GLN A 107 -1.49 3.21 8.77
CA GLN A 107 -0.21 2.53 8.67
C GLN A 107 0.09 1.79 9.97
N ALA A 108 0.48 0.53 9.86
CA ALA A 108 0.85 -0.31 10.98
C ALA A 108 1.80 -1.42 10.53
N ALA A 109 2.36 -2.16 11.48
CA ALA A 109 3.03 -3.42 11.22
C ALA A 109 2.15 -4.59 11.66
N LEU A 110 2.17 -5.69 10.92
CA LEU A 110 1.50 -6.93 11.24
C LEU A 110 2.54 -8.05 11.31
N SER A 111 2.67 -8.66 12.50
CA SER A 111 3.44 -9.88 12.74
C SER A 111 2.49 -11.07 12.93
N ASN A 112 2.98 -12.27 12.63
CA ASN A 112 2.29 -13.49 13.04
C ASN A 112 2.45 -13.70 14.57
N ALA A 113 1.48 -14.36 15.21
CA ALA A 113 1.47 -14.64 16.65
C ALA A 113 2.67 -15.48 17.14
N ALA A 114 3.36 -16.19 16.23
CA ALA A 114 4.62 -16.88 16.51
C ALA A 114 5.81 -15.93 16.80
N ASN A 115 5.60 -14.62 16.73
CA ASN A 115 6.62 -13.58 16.97
C ASN A 115 6.38 -12.80 18.29
N ALA A 116 5.55 -13.34 19.19
CA ALA A 116 5.22 -12.75 20.50
C ALA A 116 6.13 -13.26 21.62
#